data_AF-A0A2V7GS26-F1
#
_entry.id   AF-A0A2V7GS26-F1
#
_cell.length_a   1.000
_cell.length_b   1.000
_cell.length_c   1.000
_cell.angle_alpha   90.00
_cell.angle_beta   90.00
_cell.angle_gamma   90.00
#
_symmetry.space_group_name_H-M   'P 1'
#
loop_
_entity.id
_entity.type
_entity.pdbx_description
1 polymer ?
#
loop_
_entity_poly.entity_id
_entity_poly.type
_entity_poly.pdbx_seq_one_letter_code
_entity_poly.pdbx_strand_id
1 'polypeptide(L)'
;MPSLRTSQRAAILAILGLGATLWTGCSDRSITGPSARPQLNLQDLRAALAAQRRYTGDLMRLPGVVGTAVGLLPSGEAAVKVLVVDANVHGLPNMLDGVPVATQVTGMLMAFSDPTKRQRPAPMGFSVGHPAITAGSIGARVVDPSGNVYVLSNNHVLANSNDATIGDAALQPGPFDGGTNPADRIGTLFAFKPIDFSGGNNTFDAAIALSNRDSLDNATPADDGYGMPNSAIYGDADGDGVFDNEAALLGLNVKKYGRTTKLTHGQITGISATVDVCYEVFIFICVKSAHYVDQLIIEPGGFSGGGDSGSLIVTDDATANPVALLFAGSSTQTIANRIDLVLNYFGVRVDGAAPPPPPPPPTPVTDIAITSVAAPGAVTQGATVNVNVTVKNVGNLDGSASRNGGGTWSATVEITVVDANNTPVNGAVVVGHWSIIGLNSNTCTTGELGGNGTCIMLFPSLKRSVAAVNLTVVSVTMAGRTYDRTLNHDPDGDSNGTTIKILKP
;
A
#
# COMPACT_ATOMS: atom_id res chain seq x y z
N MET A 1 39.03 63.08 24.03
CA MET A 1 38.16 62.36 24.99
C MET A 1 37.51 61.20 24.26
N PRO A 2 37.61 59.96 24.77
CA PRO A 2 37.35 58.73 24.00
C PRO A 2 35.96 58.11 24.23
N SER A 3 35.54 57.32 23.22
CA SER A 3 34.76 56.06 23.22
C SER A 3 33.52 55.86 24.11
N LEU A 4 32.43 55.34 23.53
CA LEU A 4 32.11 53.88 23.57
C LEU A 4 30.87 53.53 22.72
N ARG A 5 31.03 52.49 21.88
CA ARG A 5 29.95 51.70 21.25
C ARG A 5 29.41 50.73 22.29
N THR A 6 28.09 50.52 22.33
CA THR A 6 27.49 49.40 23.08
C THR A 6 26.65 48.53 22.14
N SER A 7 27.19 47.34 21.88
CA SER A 7 26.50 46.15 21.41
C SER A 7 25.55 45.63 22.48
N GLN A 8 24.31 45.29 22.14
CA GLN A 8 23.52 44.37 22.96
C GLN A 8 23.59 42.97 22.35
N ARG A 9 24.38 42.13 23.01
CA ARG A 9 24.43 40.68 22.81
C ARG A 9 23.17 40.08 23.44
N ALA A 10 22.45 39.25 22.70
CA ALA A 10 21.44 38.36 23.24
C ALA A 10 22.12 37.35 24.16
N ALA A 11 21.72 37.33 25.43
CA ALA A 11 22.19 36.40 26.44
C ALA A 11 21.44 35.08 26.28
N ILE A 12 22.19 34.02 25.96
CA ILE A 12 21.79 32.63 26.10
C ILE A 12 21.73 32.34 27.60
N LEU A 13 20.53 32.05 28.12
CA LEU A 13 20.33 31.57 29.48
C LEU A 13 19.98 30.08 29.42
N ALA A 14 21.00 29.26 29.64
CA ALA A 14 20.86 27.86 29.97
C ALA A 14 20.28 27.75 31.39
N ILE A 15 19.14 27.09 31.55
CA ILE A 15 18.63 26.66 32.85
C ILE A 15 18.72 25.13 32.91
N LEU A 16 19.70 24.67 33.66
CA LEU A 16 19.85 23.30 34.15
C LEU A 16 19.01 23.11 35.42
N GLY A 17 18.30 21.99 35.48
CA GLY A 17 17.98 21.27 36.72
C GLY A 17 16.65 21.59 37.38
N LEU A 18 15.69 20.65 37.34
CA LEU A 18 15.59 19.54 38.29
C LEU A 18 14.22 18.88 38.11
N GLY A 19 14.24 17.65 37.60
CA GLY A 19 13.09 16.77 37.62
C GLY A 19 12.79 16.34 39.05
N ALA A 20 11.52 16.50 39.45
CA ALA A 20 10.93 15.78 40.55
C ALA A 20 9.64 15.13 40.04
N THR A 21 9.74 13.82 39.93
CA THR A 21 8.72 12.80 39.74
C THR A 21 7.43 13.02 40.53
N LEU A 22 6.29 12.80 39.87
CA LEU A 22 5.07 12.27 40.51
C LEU A 22 4.61 11.04 39.74
N TRP A 23 4.86 9.88 40.35
CA TRP A 23 4.17 8.62 40.08
C TRP A 23 2.74 8.71 40.61
N THR A 24 1.75 8.26 39.85
CA THR A 24 0.88 7.13 40.22
C THR A 24 0.02 6.72 39.03
N GLY A 25 -0.07 5.41 38.80
CA GLY A 25 -0.89 4.81 37.76
C GLY A 25 -0.36 3.44 37.34
N CYS A 26 -0.09 2.54 38.31
CA CYS A 26 0.27 1.16 38.04
C CYS A 26 -0.85 0.49 37.23
N SER A 27 -0.55 0.12 36.00
CA SER A 27 -1.04 -1.15 35.48
C SER A 27 0.13 -2.10 35.60
N ASP A 28 0.05 -3.05 36.53
CA ASP A 28 0.98 -4.16 36.62
C ASP A 28 0.85 -5.00 35.35
N ARG A 29 1.55 -4.60 34.28
CA ARG A 29 1.99 -5.57 33.29
C ARG A 29 3.01 -6.41 34.01
N SER A 30 2.62 -7.63 34.36
CA SER A 30 3.56 -8.71 34.59
C SER A 30 4.41 -8.84 33.32
N ILE A 31 5.52 -8.10 33.28
CA ILE A 31 6.66 -8.48 32.46
C ILE A 31 7.15 -9.74 33.15
N THR A 32 6.58 -10.87 32.77
CA THR A 32 7.16 -12.17 33.08
C THR A 32 8.54 -12.13 32.43
N GLY A 33 9.55 -11.84 33.23
CA GLY A 33 10.93 -12.08 32.84
C GLY A 33 11.06 -13.53 32.38
N PRO A 34 12.08 -13.85 31.58
CA PRO A 34 12.31 -15.22 31.13
C PRO A 34 12.26 -16.18 32.32
N SER A 35 11.64 -17.34 32.10
CA SER A 35 11.42 -18.39 33.09
C SER A 35 12.68 -18.69 33.91
N ALA A 36 12.49 -19.25 35.11
CA ALA A 36 13.57 -19.66 35.99
C ALA A 36 14.66 -20.42 35.21
N ARG A 37 15.94 -20.06 35.44
CA ARG A 37 17.08 -20.67 34.74
C ARG A 37 17.01 -22.20 34.86
N PRO A 38 16.98 -22.95 33.75
CA PRO A 38 17.03 -24.40 33.80
C PRO A 38 18.27 -24.87 34.55
N GLN A 39 18.16 -25.96 35.33
CA GLN A 39 19.34 -26.63 35.87
C GLN A 39 20.10 -27.29 34.70
N LEU A 40 21.21 -26.68 34.30
CA LEU A 40 22.09 -27.21 33.26
C LEU A 40 23.04 -28.28 33.84
N ASN A 41 23.12 -29.42 33.17
CA ASN A 41 24.21 -30.36 33.39
C ASN A 41 25.54 -29.75 32.89
N LEU A 42 26.49 -29.56 33.81
CA LEU A 42 27.78 -28.95 33.50
C LEU A 42 28.66 -29.80 32.56
N GLN A 43 28.49 -31.13 32.56
CA GLN A 43 29.23 -31.99 31.64
C GLN A 43 28.72 -31.82 30.22
N ASP A 44 27.41 -31.86 30.02
CA ASP A 44 26.77 -31.71 28.70
C ASP A 44 27.05 -30.31 28.13
N LEU A 45 27.00 -29.27 28.96
CA LEU A 45 27.37 -27.90 28.56
C LEU A 45 28.84 -27.81 28.10
N ARG A 46 29.76 -28.48 28.80
CA ARG A 46 31.19 -28.49 28.41
C ARG A 46 31.41 -29.24 27.11
N ALA A 47 30.74 -30.37 26.92
CA ALA A 47 30.78 -31.14 25.67
C ALA A 47 30.26 -30.28 24.50
N ALA A 48 29.10 -29.63 24.67
CA ALA A 48 28.52 -28.75 23.66
C ALA A 48 29.41 -27.53 23.34
N LEU A 49 30.03 -26.91 24.34
CA LEU A 49 30.99 -25.81 24.14
C LEU A 49 32.24 -26.27 23.39
N ALA A 50 32.75 -27.46 23.69
CA ALA A 50 33.91 -28.03 23.00
C ALA A 50 33.58 -28.33 21.52
N ALA A 51 32.44 -29.00 21.28
CA ALA A 51 31.95 -29.31 19.94
C ALA A 51 31.71 -28.03 19.12
N GLN A 52 30.98 -27.05 19.68
CA GLN A 52 30.73 -25.78 19.01
C GLN A 52 32.03 -25.08 18.62
N ARG A 53 32.97 -24.91 19.55
CA ARG A 53 34.26 -24.24 19.27
C ARG A 53 35.08 -24.95 18.21
N ARG A 54 35.09 -26.29 18.21
CA ARG A 54 35.82 -27.10 17.25
C ARG A 54 35.27 -26.95 15.83
N TYR A 55 33.95 -27.03 15.67
CA TYR A 55 33.31 -27.09 14.36
C TYR A 55 32.77 -25.75 13.84
N THR A 56 32.83 -24.67 14.64
CA THR A 56 32.37 -23.32 14.23
C THR A 56 32.96 -22.92 12.89
N GLY A 57 34.27 -23.10 12.68
CA GLY A 57 34.93 -22.69 11.44
C GLY A 57 34.39 -23.41 10.20
N ASP A 58 34.04 -24.69 10.31
CA ASP A 58 33.52 -25.48 9.19
C ASP A 58 32.03 -25.19 8.97
N LEU A 59 31.25 -25.07 10.05
CA LEU A 59 29.83 -24.69 9.98
C LEU A 59 29.64 -23.31 9.36
N MET A 60 30.46 -22.33 9.75
CA MET A 60 30.38 -20.96 9.21
C MET A 60 30.80 -20.85 7.73
N ARG A 61 31.42 -21.89 7.15
CA ARG A 61 31.69 -21.95 5.70
C ARG A 61 30.53 -22.49 4.88
N LEU A 62 29.53 -23.11 5.52
CA LEU A 62 28.35 -23.60 4.83
C LEU A 62 27.49 -22.40 4.38
N PRO A 63 27.11 -22.33 3.09
CA PRO A 63 26.25 -21.26 2.60
C PRO A 63 24.95 -21.18 3.41
N GLY A 64 24.65 -19.98 3.91
CA GLY A 64 23.44 -19.71 4.70
C GLY A 64 23.58 -19.94 6.21
N VAL A 65 24.73 -20.40 6.72
CA VAL A 65 25.03 -20.35 8.15
C VAL A 65 25.56 -18.96 8.52
N VAL A 66 24.91 -18.31 9.49
CA VAL A 66 25.25 -16.95 9.95
C VAL A 66 25.77 -16.90 11.37
N GLY A 67 25.69 -18.01 12.10
CA GLY A 67 26.22 -18.08 13.45
C GLY A 67 26.18 -19.48 14.02
N THR A 68 26.95 -19.68 15.09
CA THR A 68 26.85 -20.86 15.94
C THR A 68 26.84 -20.42 17.40
N ALA A 69 26.17 -21.19 18.25
CA ALA A 69 26.10 -20.96 19.68
C ALA A 69 25.94 -22.31 20.40
N VAL A 70 25.93 -22.27 21.73
CA VAL A 70 25.43 -23.39 22.54
C VAL A 70 24.09 -22.97 23.12
N GLY A 71 23.07 -23.80 22.91
CA GLY A 71 21.71 -23.58 23.40
C GLY A 71 21.18 -24.80 24.12
N LEU A 72 19.96 -24.66 24.67
CA LEU A 72 19.21 -25.79 25.21
C LEU A 72 18.15 -26.23 24.19
N LEU A 73 18.00 -27.53 24.02
CA LEU A 73 16.84 -28.13 23.37
C LEU A 73 15.60 -27.97 24.26
N PRO A 74 14.38 -28.12 23.71
CA PRO A 74 13.16 -28.20 24.52
C PRO A 74 13.20 -29.29 25.61
N SER A 75 14.00 -30.34 25.39
CA SER A 75 14.27 -31.40 26.37
C SER A 75 15.15 -30.96 27.56
N GLY A 76 15.77 -29.79 27.51
CA GLY A 76 16.72 -29.30 28.52
C GLY A 76 18.17 -29.72 28.30
N GLU A 77 18.47 -30.50 27.26
CA GLU A 77 19.83 -30.93 26.90
C GLU A 77 20.61 -29.82 26.20
N ALA A 78 21.93 -29.73 26.44
CA ALA A 78 22.81 -28.79 25.75
C ALA A 78 23.10 -29.24 24.31
N ALA A 79 22.94 -28.34 23.35
CA ALA A 79 23.13 -28.59 21.93
C ALA A 79 24.01 -27.52 21.29
N VAL A 80 24.68 -27.89 20.19
CA VAL A 80 25.27 -26.89 19.28
C VAL A 80 24.15 -26.27 18.47
N LYS A 81 23.89 -24.99 18.69
CA LYS A 81 22.89 -24.23 17.96
C LYS A 81 23.51 -23.63 16.71
N VAL A 82 22.94 -23.88 15.54
CA VAL A 82 23.38 -23.29 14.27
C VAL A 82 22.33 -22.30 13.80
N LEU A 83 22.73 -21.04 13.63
CA LEU A 83 21.87 -19.95 13.20
C LEU A 83 21.96 -19.87 11.67
N VAL A 84 20.81 -19.95 11.00
CA VAL A 84 20.72 -20.04 9.54
C VAL A 84 19.83 -18.95 8.95
N VAL A 85 20.15 -18.51 7.73
CA VAL A 85 19.37 -17.49 7.01
C VAL A 85 17.96 -17.96 6.67
N ASP A 86 17.80 -19.24 6.33
CA ASP A 86 16.51 -19.84 6.00
C ASP A 86 16.51 -21.35 6.32
N ALA A 87 15.37 -22.01 6.15
CA ALA A 87 15.19 -23.43 6.49
C ALA A 87 15.87 -24.40 5.51
N ASN A 88 16.32 -23.94 4.34
CA ASN A 88 16.87 -24.76 3.26
C ASN A 88 18.40 -24.85 3.28
N VAL A 89 19.05 -24.45 4.38
CA VAL A 89 20.50 -24.62 4.52
C VAL A 89 20.87 -26.10 4.60
N HIS A 90 21.57 -26.58 3.58
CA HIS A 90 21.98 -27.97 3.44
C HIS A 90 23.39 -28.24 4.01
N GLY A 91 23.70 -29.52 4.23
CA GLY A 91 25.03 -29.95 4.69
C GLY A 91 25.27 -29.80 6.20
N LEU A 92 24.22 -29.50 6.96
CA LEU A 92 24.29 -29.41 8.41
C LEU A 92 24.28 -30.81 9.05
N PRO A 93 25.23 -31.12 9.95
CA PRO A 93 25.22 -32.38 10.68
C PRO A 93 24.14 -32.38 11.75
N ASN A 94 23.55 -33.54 12.05
CA ASN A 94 22.57 -33.68 13.14
C ASN A 94 23.25 -33.84 14.52
N MET A 95 24.54 -34.19 14.55
CA MET A 95 25.35 -34.33 15.76
C MET A 95 26.80 -33.93 15.50
N LEU A 96 27.48 -33.43 16.53
CA LEU A 96 28.90 -33.06 16.54
C LEU A 96 29.55 -33.56 17.83
N ASP A 97 30.53 -34.47 17.72
CA ASP A 97 31.18 -35.13 18.87
C ASP A 97 30.16 -35.72 19.87
N GLY A 98 29.06 -36.29 19.37
CA GLY A 98 27.97 -36.85 20.20
C GLY A 98 27.02 -35.82 20.80
N VAL A 99 27.24 -34.52 20.56
CA VAL A 99 26.34 -33.43 20.97
C VAL A 99 25.31 -33.19 19.86
N PRO A 100 24.01 -33.08 20.18
CA PRO A 100 22.99 -32.76 19.18
C PRO A 100 23.20 -31.37 18.56
N VAL A 101 22.85 -31.24 17.28
CA VAL A 101 22.83 -29.96 16.56
C VAL A 101 21.40 -29.48 16.40
N ALA A 102 21.13 -28.23 16.76
CA ALA A 102 19.83 -27.59 16.65
C ALA A 102 19.90 -26.41 15.69
N THR A 103 19.13 -26.45 14.61
CA THR A 103 19.04 -25.33 13.66
C THR A 103 18.02 -24.31 14.13
N GLN A 104 18.38 -23.02 14.10
CA GLN A 104 17.45 -21.92 14.29
C GLN A 104 17.50 -21.01 13.08
N VAL A 105 16.36 -20.87 12.40
CA VAL A 105 16.18 -19.88 11.35
C VAL A 105 16.15 -18.50 11.99
N THR A 106 17.12 -17.66 11.65
CA THR A 106 17.27 -16.29 12.16
C THR A 106 17.15 -15.24 11.07
N GLY A 107 17.23 -15.62 9.79
CA GLY A 107 17.56 -14.65 8.74
C GLY A 107 19.03 -14.23 8.84
N MET A 108 19.41 -13.20 8.10
CA MET A 108 20.72 -12.55 8.26
C MET A 108 20.77 -11.81 9.60
N LEU A 109 21.85 -12.01 10.36
CA LEU A 109 22.10 -11.26 11.58
C LEU A 109 22.68 -9.90 11.22
N MET A 110 21.86 -8.85 11.32
CA MET A 110 22.24 -7.48 11.00
C MET A 110 22.43 -6.68 12.28
N ALA A 111 23.40 -5.76 12.27
CA ALA A 111 23.46 -4.72 13.30
C ALA A 111 22.27 -3.78 13.09
N PHE A 112 21.51 -3.49 14.15
CA PHE A 112 20.33 -2.66 14.00
C PHE A 112 20.69 -1.25 13.53
N SER A 113 19.95 -0.79 12.54
CA SER A 113 19.99 0.57 12.03
C SER A 113 19.61 1.54 13.15
N ASP A 114 20.32 2.66 13.18
CA ASP A 114 20.03 3.79 14.06
C ASP A 114 19.51 4.95 13.19
N PRO A 115 18.17 5.16 13.16
CA PRO A 115 17.54 6.19 12.32
C PRO A 115 17.98 7.61 12.65
N THR A 116 18.71 7.81 13.75
CA THR A 116 19.26 9.11 14.15
C THR A 116 20.61 9.43 13.50
N LYS A 117 21.26 8.44 12.88
CA LYS A 117 22.58 8.61 12.30
C LYS A 117 22.51 9.05 10.85
N ARG A 118 23.59 9.70 10.42
CA ARG A 118 23.83 10.03 9.02
C ARG A 118 23.99 8.76 8.20
N GLN A 119 23.24 8.65 7.11
CA GLN A 119 23.36 7.56 6.15
C GLN A 119 23.19 8.08 4.71
N ARG A 120 23.88 7.46 3.75
CA ARG A 120 23.76 7.74 2.31
C ARG A 120 23.85 6.43 1.51
N PRO A 121 22.88 6.12 0.64
CA PRO A 121 21.56 6.76 0.54
C PRO A 121 20.80 6.68 1.87
N ALA A 122 20.09 7.74 2.26
CA ALA A 122 19.35 7.77 3.51
C ALA A 122 18.04 6.97 3.40
N PRO A 123 17.80 5.99 4.28
CA PRO A 123 16.55 5.22 4.29
C PRO A 123 15.31 6.07 4.60
N MET A 124 14.16 5.58 4.17
CA MET A 124 12.88 6.06 4.68
C MET A 124 12.79 5.84 6.20
N GLY A 125 12.12 6.77 6.87
CA GLY A 125 11.96 6.84 8.32
C GLY A 125 13.19 7.31 9.09
N PHE A 126 14.29 7.66 8.43
CA PHE A 126 15.45 8.26 9.09
C PHE A 126 15.22 9.74 9.41
N SER A 127 15.99 10.27 10.37
CA SER A 127 15.88 11.67 10.75
C SER A 127 16.12 12.61 9.57
N VAL A 128 15.23 13.59 9.41
CA VAL A 128 15.42 14.72 8.49
C VAL A 128 14.89 16.01 9.12
N GLY A 129 15.34 17.16 8.63
CA GLY A 129 14.73 18.42 9.04
C GLY A 129 15.33 19.65 8.39
N HIS A 130 14.58 20.74 8.46
CA HIS A 130 15.05 22.09 8.19
C HIS A 130 16.05 22.52 9.29
N PRO A 131 17.11 23.32 8.97
CA PRO A 131 18.11 23.77 9.95
C PRO A 131 17.57 24.49 11.19
N ALA A 132 16.38 25.09 11.09
CA ALA A 132 15.76 25.85 12.17
C ALA A 132 14.76 25.07 13.04
N ILE A 133 14.57 23.77 12.79
CA ILE A 133 13.69 22.90 13.60
C ILE A 133 14.47 21.82 14.32
N THR A 134 13.77 20.99 15.11
CA THR A 134 14.36 19.84 15.79
C THR A 134 14.69 18.71 14.81
N ALA A 135 13.70 17.87 14.48
CA ALA A 135 13.74 16.87 13.42
C ALA A 135 12.37 16.20 13.26
N GLY A 136 12.15 15.62 12.08
CA GLY A 136 11.14 14.60 11.82
C GLY A 136 11.76 13.41 11.10
N SER A 137 10.95 12.71 10.33
CA SER A 137 11.30 11.51 9.57
C SER A 137 11.19 11.73 8.07
N ILE A 138 12.07 11.07 7.31
CA ILE A 138 11.91 10.92 5.85
C ILE A 138 10.67 10.07 5.62
N GLY A 139 9.66 10.61 4.97
CA GLY A 139 8.45 9.86 4.66
C GLY A 139 8.68 8.88 3.55
N ALA A 140 8.93 9.42 2.36
CA ALA A 140 9.15 8.65 1.16
C ALA A 140 10.14 9.36 0.24
N ARG A 141 10.78 8.56 -0.62
CA ARG A 141 11.30 9.06 -1.88
C ARG A 141 10.15 9.16 -2.86
N VAL A 142 9.88 10.35 -3.36
CA VAL A 142 8.85 10.59 -4.37
C VAL A 142 9.47 11.12 -5.64
N VAL A 143 8.81 10.86 -6.76
CA VAL A 143 9.28 11.24 -8.10
C VAL A 143 8.18 11.93 -8.89
N ASP A 144 8.56 12.98 -9.62
CA ASP A 144 7.67 13.65 -10.57
C ASP A 144 7.65 12.92 -11.94
N PRO A 145 6.81 13.34 -12.90
CA PRO A 145 6.79 12.79 -14.25
C PRO A 145 8.08 13.02 -15.05
N SER A 146 8.89 14.01 -14.67
CA SER A 146 10.18 14.31 -15.30
C SER A 146 11.32 13.43 -14.75
N GLY A 147 11.06 12.65 -13.70
CA GLY A 147 12.04 11.80 -13.02
C GLY A 147 12.85 12.51 -11.94
N ASN A 148 12.50 13.75 -11.56
CA ASN A 148 13.13 14.44 -10.44
C ASN A 148 12.77 13.74 -9.13
N VAL A 149 13.74 13.65 -8.23
CA VAL A 149 13.62 12.94 -6.95
C VAL A 149 13.47 13.92 -5.80
N TYR A 150 12.54 13.63 -4.90
CA TYR A 150 12.29 14.46 -3.73
C TYR A 150 12.22 13.64 -2.45
N VAL A 151 12.69 14.24 -1.35
CA VAL A 151 12.36 13.84 0.01
C VAL A 151 10.95 14.35 0.31
N LEU A 152 10.00 13.47 0.61
CA LEU A 152 8.69 13.83 1.17
C LEU A 152 8.73 13.78 2.70
N SER A 153 8.21 14.81 3.36
CA SER A 153 7.97 14.84 4.82
C SER A 153 6.89 15.89 5.13
N ASN A 154 6.71 16.28 6.39
CA ASN A 154 5.76 17.34 6.76
C ASN A 154 6.33 18.75 6.47
N ASN A 155 5.44 19.72 6.32
CA ASN A 155 5.79 21.14 6.30
C ASN A 155 6.50 21.54 7.59
N HIS A 156 5.99 21.18 8.77
CA HIS A 156 6.68 21.56 10.01
C HIS A 156 8.08 20.92 10.16
N VAL A 157 8.40 19.90 9.36
CA VAL A 157 9.72 19.25 9.33
C VAL A 157 10.66 19.91 8.31
N LEU A 158 10.22 20.15 7.07
CA LEU A 158 11.08 20.67 5.99
C LEU A 158 10.92 22.16 5.70
N ALA A 159 9.79 22.75 6.05
CA ALA A 159 9.41 24.12 5.76
C ALA A 159 9.17 24.98 7.02
N ASN A 160 9.63 24.51 8.18
CA ASN A 160 9.62 25.26 9.43
C ASN A 160 8.24 25.87 9.77
N SER A 161 7.16 25.12 9.56
CA SER A 161 5.78 25.59 9.81
C SER A 161 5.45 26.90 9.08
N ASN A 162 5.76 26.93 7.78
CA ASN A 162 5.69 28.06 6.84
C ASN A 162 6.81 29.11 6.93
N ASP A 163 7.69 29.06 7.92
CA ASP A 163 8.73 30.08 8.13
C ASP A 163 10.04 29.80 7.36
N ALA A 164 10.03 28.83 6.42
CA ALA A 164 11.16 28.54 5.53
C ALA A 164 11.02 29.22 4.16
N THR A 165 12.14 29.34 3.45
CA THR A 165 12.22 29.83 2.07
C THR A 165 12.50 28.66 1.13
N ILE A 166 11.84 28.65 -0.04
CA ILE A 166 12.17 27.68 -1.09
C ILE A 166 13.65 27.79 -1.45
N GLY A 167 14.34 26.64 -1.49
CA GLY A 167 15.79 26.55 -1.64
C GLY A 167 16.56 26.31 -0.33
N ASP A 168 15.91 26.46 0.83
CA ASP A 168 16.53 26.18 2.12
C ASP A 168 16.99 24.72 2.23
N ALA A 169 18.05 24.48 3.01
CA ALA A 169 18.62 23.14 3.12
C ALA A 169 17.65 22.19 3.83
N ALA A 170 17.58 20.94 3.35
CA ALA A 170 17.08 19.80 4.12
C ALA A 170 18.28 18.98 4.59
N LEU A 171 18.35 18.66 5.88
CA LEU A 171 19.49 17.95 6.50
C LEU A 171 19.09 16.51 6.86
N GLN A 172 19.99 15.55 6.60
CA GLN A 172 19.92 14.17 7.09
C GLN A 172 21.27 13.80 7.72
N PRO A 173 21.32 13.60 9.06
CA PRO A 173 20.19 13.62 9.97
C PRO A 173 19.67 15.06 10.21
N GLY A 174 18.51 15.21 10.86
CA GLY A 174 18.00 16.54 11.24
C GLY A 174 18.85 17.21 12.34
N PRO A 175 18.70 18.52 12.60
CA PRO A 175 19.53 19.25 13.56
C PRO A 175 19.56 18.66 14.97
N PHE A 176 18.43 18.16 15.46
CA PHE A 176 18.33 17.53 16.79
C PHE A 176 19.24 16.31 16.95
N ASP A 177 19.57 15.62 15.86
CA ASP A 177 20.51 14.49 15.83
C ASP A 177 21.94 14.87 15.44
N GLY A 178 22.23 16.16 15.35
CA GLY A 178 23.56 16.68 15.06
C GLY A 178 23.84 16.93 13.57
N GLY A 179 22.81 16.93 12.72
CA GLY A 179 22.96 17.32 11.32
C GLY A 179 23.37 18.80 11.17
N THR A 180 24.28 19.07 10.25
CA THR A 180 24.82 20.42 10.01
C THR A 180 24.75 20.82 8.53
N ASN A 181 24.55 22.12 8.27
CA ASN A 181 24.62 22.68 6.93
C ASN A 181 26.04 23.26 6.70
N PRO A 182 26.77 22.86 5.64
CA PRO A 182 26.35 22.04 4.50
C PRO A 182 26.67 20.54 4.55
N ALA A 183 27.38 20.05 5.57
CA ALA A 183 27.93 18.68 5.58
C ALA A 183 26.88 17.57 5.45
N ASP A 184 25.69 17.79 5.99
CA ASP A 184 24.61 16.81 6.08
C ASP A 184 23.41 17.13 5.20
N ARG A 185 23.57 18.10 4.28
CA ARG A 185 22.52 18.44 3.32
C ARG A 185 22.17 17.22 2.47
N ILE A 186 20.91 16.83 2.46
CA ILE A 186 20.35 15.76 1.62
C ILE A 186 19.58 16.32 0.43
N GLY A 187 19.13 17.57 0.52
CA GLY A 187 18.38 18.24 -0.54
C GLY A 187 18.13 19.71 -0.22
N THR A 188 17.27 20.33 -1.02
CA THR A 188 16.80 21.71 -0.84
C THR A 188 15.28 21.77 -0.92
N LEU A 189 14.63 22.47 0.01
CA LEU A 189 13.18 22.66 0.03
C LEU A 189 12.70 23.14 -1.34
N PHE A 190 11.77 22.40 -1.93
CA PHE A 190 11.27 22.65 -3.30
C PHE A 190 9.85 23.20 -3.28
N ALA A 191 8.97 22.60 -2.47
CA ALA A 191 7.60 23.05 -2.30
C ALA A 191 7.04 22.60 -0.95
N PHE A 192 6.03 23.31 -0.46
CA PHE A 192 5.24 22.89 0.71
C PHE A 192 3.79 23.36 0.57
N LYS A 193 2.88 22.71 1.29
CA LYS A 193 1.50 23.20 1.46
C LYS A 193 1.48 24.19 2.63
N PRO A 194 1.17 25.48 2.42
CA PRO A 194 1.07 26.42 3.52
C PRO A 194 -0.01 26.01 4.51
N ILE A 195 0.32 26.03 5.79
CA ILE A 195 -0.62 25.77 6.89
C ILE A 195 -1.34 27.07 7.25
N ASP A 196 -2.67 27.06 7.25
CA ASP A 196 -3.48 28.15 7.75
C ASP A 196 -3.60 28.09 9.28
N PHE A 197 -2.89 29.02 9.95
CA PHE A 197 -2.95 29.22 11.41
C PHE A 197 -3.99 30.25 11.83
N SER A 198 -4.76 30.84 10.90
CA SER A 198 -5.79 31.84 11.17
C SER A 198 -7.17 31.23 11.48
N GLY A 199 -7.28 29.90 11.44
CA GLY A 199 -8.49 29.14 11.76
C GLY A 199 -9.25 28.59 10.55
N GLY A 200 -8.72 28.75 9.32
CA GLY A 200 -9.27 28.08 8.15
C GLY A 200 -8.93 26.58 8.10
N ASN A 201 -9.60 25.87 7.19
CA ASN A 201 -9.45 24.43 7.03
C ASN A 201 -8.13 24.06 6.36
N ASN A 202 -7.33 23.23 7.02
CA ASN A 202 -6.18 22.56 6.45
C ASN A 202 -6.53 21.11 6.08
N THR A 203 -6.13 20.68 4.89
CA THR A 203 -6.36 19.29 4.43
C THR A 203 -5.17 18.38 4.72
N PHE A 204 -3.96 18.93 4.77
CA PHE A 204 -2.76 18.17 5.11
C PHE A 204 -1.54 19.04 5.46
N ASP A 205 -0.58 18.45 6.15
CA ASP A 205 0.73 19.00 6.50
C ASP A 205 1.85 18.28 5.72
N ALA A 206 2.36 18.88 4.64
CA ALA A 206 3.38 18.25 3.80
C ALA A 206 4.32 19.23 3.08
N ALA A 207 5.53 18.75 2.80
CA ALA A 207 6.56 19.44 2.04
C ALA A 207 7.47 18.45 1.31
N ILE A 208 8.08 18.91 0.22
CA ILE A 208 9.05 18.17 -0.57
C ILE A 208 10.36 18.94 -0.72
N ALA A 209 11.49 18.24 -0.63
CA ALA A 209 12.83 18.79 -0.88
C ALA A 209 13.50 18.05 -2.05
N LEU A 210 13.98 18.80 -3.04
CA LEU A 210 14.69 18.26 -4.21
C LEU A 210 15.98 17.55 -3.78
N SER A 211 16.16 16.31 -4.23
CA SER A 211 17.28 15.43 -3.87
C SER A 211 17.70 14.55 -5.07
N ASN A 212 18.44 13.48 -4.82
CA ASN A 212 18.91 12.53 -5.84
C ASN A 212 18.97 11.10 -5.27
N ARG A 213 19.05 10.11 -6.17
CA ARG A 213 19.05 8.68 -5.83
C ARG A 213 20.29 8.23 -5.05
N ASP A 214 21.43 8.94 -5.19
CA ASP A 214 22.66 8.62 -4.46
C ASP A 214 22.57 9.04 -2.99
N SER A 215 21.73 10.04 -2.70
CA SER A 215 21.59 10.61 -1.36
C SER A 215 20.39 10.06 -0.61
N LEU A 216 19.36 9.60 -1.33
CA LEU A 216 18.06 9.23 -0.77
C LEU A 216 17.64 7.84 -1.26
N ASP A 217 17.40 6.93 -0.31
CA ASP A 217 16.87 5.60 -0.58
C ASP A 217 15.33 5.62 -0.72
N ASN A 218 14.74 4.57 -1.29
CA ASN A 218 13.28 4.36 -1.38
C ASN A 218 12.80 3.20 -0.53
N ALA A 219 13.60 2.73 0.40
CA ALA A 219 13.21 1.69 1.35
C ALA A 219 13.48 2.17 2.77
N THR A 220 12.71 1.64 3.71
CA THR A 220 13.12 1.63 5.12
C THR A 220 14.29 0.65 5.30
N PRO A 221 15.01 0.66 6.43
CA PRO A 221 16.11 -0.27 6.65
C PRO A 221 15.75 -1.74 6.48
N ALA A 222 16.69 -2.53 5.95
CA ALA A 222 16.47 -3.95 5.64
C ALA A 222 16.47 -4.85 6.88
N ASP A 223 16.94 -4.35 8.03
CA ASP A 223 17.13 -5.11 9.26
C ASP A 223 15.92 -5.07 10.19
N ASP A 224 15.23 -3.93 10.30
CA ASP A 224 14.06 -3.76 11.17
C ASP A 224 12.90 -2.95 10.56
N GLY A 225 12.98 -2.64 9.27
CA GLY A 225 11.95 -1.92 8.52
C GLY A 225 11.02 -2.81 7.68
N TYR A 226 10.06 -2.20 7.00
CA TYR A 226 9.12 -2.89 6.10
C TYR A 226 9.62 -3.01 4.65
N GLY A 227 10.81 -2.51 4.35
CA GLY A 227 11.42 -2.51 3.03
C GLY A 227 10.92 -1.38 2.11
N MET A 228 10.87 -1.68 0.81
CA MET A 228 10.40 -0.75 -0.22
C MET A 228 8.87 -0.79 -0.30
N PRO A 229 8.16 0.35 -0.17
CA PRO A 229 6.71 0.40 -0.33
C PRO A 229 6.30 0.17 -1.80
N ASN A 230 5.02 -0.13 -2.04
CA ASN A 230 4.47 -0.09 -3.40
C ASN A 230 4.42 1.35 -3.93
N SER A 231 4.47 1.49 -5.25
CA SER A 231 4.22 2.77 -5.94
C SER A 231 2.72 3.08 -6.09
N ALA A 232 1.85 2.05 -6.10
CA ALA A 232 0.40 2.23 -6.16
C ALA A 232 -0.19 2.55 -4.78
N ILE A 233 -1.03 3.57 -4.71
CA ILE A 233 -1.79 3.94 -3.51
C ILE A 233 -2.77 2.80 -3.17
N TYR A 234 -3.04 2.59 -1.87
CA TYR A 234 -4.03 1.61 -1.45
C TYR A 234 -5.43 1.98 -1.96
N GLY A 235 -6.12 1.06 -2.62
CA GLY A 235 -7.50 1.27 -3.04
C GLY A 235 -7.70 2.28 -4.17
N ASP A 236 -6.65 2.53 -4.96
CA ASP A 236 -6.66 3.29 -6.22
C ASP A 236 -6.57 2.29 -7.38
N ALA A 237 -7.72 1.74 -7.80
CA ALA A 237 -7.78 0.69 -8.81
C ALA A 237 -7.75 1.25 -10.24
N ASP A 238 -8.19 2.49 -10.45
CA ASP A 238 -8.19 3.14 -11.76
C ASP A 238 -6.89 3.90 -12.07
N GLY A 239 -6.05 4.11 -11.05
CA GLY A 239 -4.72 4.70 -11.17
C GLY A 239 -4.75 6.22 -11.33
N ASP A 240 -5.82 6.87 -10.90
CA ASP A 240 -5.97 8.33 -11.00
C ASP A 240 -5.28 9.09 -9.85
N GLY A 241 -4.76 8.35 -8.86
CA GLY A 241 -4.04 8.90 -7.72
C GLY A 241 -4.93 9.29 -6.54
N VAL A 242 -6.21 8.91 -6.52
CA VAL A 242 -7.10 9.07 -5.36
C VAL A 242 -7.65 7.75 -4.83
N PHE A 243 -8.17 7.78 -3.60
CA PHE A 243 -8.88 6.63 -3.04
C PHE A 243 -10.24 6.42 -3.71
N ASP A 244 -10.48 5.24 -4.30
CA ASP A 244 -11.78 4.89 -4.89
C ASP A 244 -12.90 4.79 -3.85
N ASN A 245 -12.55 4.30 -2.66
CA ASN A 245 -13.50 4.05 -1.57
C ASN A 245 -12.89 4.38 -0.21
N GLU A 246 -13.13 5.60 0.27
CA GLU A 246 -12.64 6.06 1.57
C GLU A 246 -13.13 5.19 2.74
N ALA A 247 -14.31 4.57 2.63
CA ALA A 247 -14.82 3.69 3.68
C ALA A 247 -13.95 2.42 3.84
N ALA A 248 -13.20 2.03 2.81
CA ALA A 248 -12.26 0.90 2.88
C ALA A 248 -11.00 1.21 3.72
N LEU A 249 -10.79 2.47 4.11
CA LEU A 249 -9.71 2.86 5.03
C LEU A 249 -10.08 2.52 6.49
N LEU A 250 -11.36 2.54 6.86
CA LEU A 250 -11.77 2.28 8.23
C LEU A 250 -11.57 0.80 8.58
N GLY A 251 -10.82 0.54 9.66
CA GLY A 251 -10.43 -0.81 10.08
C GLY A 251 -9.22 -1.38 9.35
N LEU A 252 -8.59 -0.61 8.44
CA LEU A 252 -7.40 -1.04 7.71
C LEU A 252 -6.21 -1.13 8.66
N ASN A 253 -5.54 -2.29 8.70
CA ASN A 253 -4.29 -2.46 9.42
C ASN A 253 -3.16 -1.77 8.65
N VAL A 254 -2.37 -0.99 9.37
CA VAL A 254 -1.30 -0.16 8.80
C VAL A 254 -0.03 -0.28 9.62
N LYS A 255 1.10 -0.04 8.97
CA LYS A 255 2.41 0.03 9.60
C LYS A 255 3.17 1.26 9.13
N LYS A 256 4.15 1.68 9.93
CA LYS A 256 5.06 2.78 9.58
C LYS A 256 6.44 2.54 10.18
N TYR A 257 7.47 3.08 9.54
CA TYR A 257 8.82 3.13 10.09
C TYR A 257 9.20 4.60 10.29
N GLY A 258 9.45 4.97 11.55
CA GLY A 258 9.77 6.34 11.93
C GLY A 258 11.04 6.42 12.75
N ARG A 259 11.63 7.61 12.78
CA ARG A 259 12.90 7.91 13.44
C ARG A 259 12.93 7.50 14.92
N THR A 260 11.83 7.70 15.61
CA THR A 260 11.75 7.56 17.07
C THR A 260 11.24 6.18 17.45
N THR A 261 10.09 5.78 16.89
CA THR A 261 9.45 4.51 17.29
C THR A 261 9.78 3.33 16.35
N LYS A 262 10.59 3.55 15.31
CA LYS A 262 10.95 2.53 14.30
C LYS A 262 9.69 1.93 13.67
N LEU A 263 9.72 0.62 13.36
CA LEU A 263 8.58 -0.11 12.85
C LEU A 263 7.51 -0.27 13.93
N THR A 264 6.32 0.25 13.67
CA THR A 264 5.13 -0.01 14.48
C THR A 264 3.96 -0.38 13.60
N HIS A 265 2.99 -1.04 14.21
CA HIS A 265 1.77 -1.53 13.59
C HIS A 265 0.56 -0.96 14.33
N GLY A 266 -0.51 -0.69 13.58
CA GLY A 266 -1.72 -0.08 14.09
C GLY A 266 -2.90 -0.30 13.14
N GLN A 267 -4.01 0.35 13.43
CA GLN A 267 -5.21 0.27 12.62
C GLN A 267 -5.84 1.66 12.48
N ILE A 268 -6.37 1.96 11.31
CA ILE A 268 -7.18 3.17 11.10
C ILE A 268 -8.52 2.97 11.80
N THR A 269 -8.75 3.72 12.88
CA THR A 269 -9.98 3.66 13.69
C THR A 269 -10.93 4.82 13.42
N GLY A 270 -10.48 5.85 12.70
CA GLY A 270 -11.30 6.98 12.29
C GLY A 270 -10.91 7.52 10.93
N ILE A 271 -11.91 7.92 10.16
CA ILE A 271 -11.79 8.60 8.86
C ILE A 271 -12.59 9.91 8.92
N SER A 272 -12.28 10.85 8.03
CA SER A 272 -12.92 12.18 7.98
C SER A 272 -12.84 12.95 9.31
N ALA A 273 -11.76 12.74 10.07
CA ALA A 273 -11.58 13.38 11.36
C ALA A 273 -11.29 14.88 11.21
N THR A 274 -11.88 15.66 12.09
CA THR A 274 -11.62 17.10 12.23
C THR A 274 -10.95 17.33 13.58
N VAL A 275 -9.77 17.93 13.57
CA VAL A 275 -8.92 18.09 14.76
C VAL A 275 -8.18 19.43 14.77
N ASP A 276 -7.98 19.99 15.95
CA ASP A 276 -7.08 21.12 16.15
C ASP A 276 -5.71 20.60 16.61
N VAL A 277 -4.66 20.94 15.86
CA VAL A 277 -3.30 20.48 16.15
C VAL A 277 -2.47 21.65 16.66
N CYS A 278 -1.81 21.43 17.79
CA CYS A 278 -0.94 22.42 18.41
C CYS A 278 0.50 22.29 17.90
N TYR A 279 1.06 23.40 17.42
CA TYR A 279 2.44 23.50 16.93
C TYR A 279 3.36 24.22 17.91
N GLU A 280 2.82 25.06 18.79
CA GLU A 280 3.61 25.79 19.78
C GLU A 280 2.87 25.91 21.11
N VAL A 281 3.55 25.54 22.20
CA VAL A 281 3.01 25.59 23.56
C VAL A 281 3.82 26.58 24.39
N PHE A 282 3.12 27.51 25.05
CA PHE A 282 3.69 28.43 26.02
C PHE A 282 2.99 28.27 27.37
N ILE A 283 3.74 27.87 28.41
CA ILE A 283 3.25 27.68 29.79
C ILE A 283 1.93 26.86 29.80
N PHE A 284 1.97 25.66 29.19
CA PHE A 284 0.85 24.71 29.05
C PHE A 284 -0.34 25.17 28.19
N ILE A 285 -0.28 26.36 27.57
CA ILE A 285 -1.31 26.86 26.65
C ILE A 285 -0.79 26.71 25.23
N CYS A 286 -1.63 26.19 24.32
CA CYS A 286 -1.31 26.21 22.90
C CYS A 286 -1.43 27.64 22.36
N VAL A 287 -0.33 28.19 21.83
CA VAL A 287 -0.27 29.56 21.30
C VAL A 287 -0.26 29.60 19.77
N LYS A 288 0.04 28.46 19.11
CA LYS A 288 -0.05 28.30 17.67
C LYS A 288 -0.73 26.98 17.36
N SER A 289 -1.97 27.04 16.87
CA SER A 289 -2.76 25.86 16.47
C SER A 289 -3.29 26.02 15.05
N ALA A 290 -3.50 24.89 14.37
CA ALA A 290 -4.11 24.85 13.06
C ALA A 290 -5.26 23.83 13.03
N HIS A 291 -6.34 24.19 12.34
CA HIS A 291 -7.53 23.38 12.19
C HIS A 291 -7.40 22.45 10.98
N TYR A 292 -7.51 21.14 11.19
CA TYR A 292 -7.39 20.13 10.14
C TYR A 292 -8.70 19.38 9.94
N VAL A 293 -9.04 19.11 8.68
CA VAL A 293 -10.21 18.33 8.26
C VAL A 293 -9.77 17.15 7.38
N ASP A 294 -10.62 16.14 7.23
CA ASP A 294 -10.34 14.94 6.42
C ASP A 294 -9.10 14.14 6.84
N GLN A 295 -8.85 14.08 8.15
CA GLN A 295 -7.73 13.35 8.74
C GLN A 295 -8.09 11.89 9.04
N LEU A 296 -7.05 11.05 9.11
CA LEU A 296 -7.14 9.66 9.54
C LEU A 296 -6.67 9.54 10.99
N ILE A 297 -7.39 8.76 11.80
CA ILE A 297 -7.02 8.43 13.18
C ILE A 297 -6.51 6.99 13.22
N ILE A 298 -5.34 6.79 13.81
CA ILE A 298 -4.69 5.48 13.93
C ILE A 298 -4.43 5.17 15.41
N GLU A 299 -4.79 3.95 15.81
CA GLU A 299 -4.56 3.41 17.13
C GLU A 299 -3.70 2.13 17.09
N PRO A 300 -3.04 1.75 18.20
CA PRO A 300 -3.02 2.43 19.51
C PRO A 300 -2.09 3.66 19.51
N GLY A 301 -2.13 4.48 20.58
CA GLY A 301 -1.23 5.64 20.73
C GLY A 301 0.27 5.31 20.67
N GLY A 302 0.65 4.07 20.98
CA GLY A 302 2.02 3.56 20.77
C GLY A 302 2.43 3.38 19.31
N PHE A 303 1.52 3.62 18.36
CA PHE A 303 1.81 3.60 16.93
C PHE A 303 2.84 4.68 16.56
N SER A 304 2.88 5.82 17.24
CA SER A 304 3.87 6.86 16.95
C SER A 304 4.30 7.65 18.17
N GLY A 305 5.40 8.39 18.03
CA GLY A 305 5.87 9.34 19.03
C GLY A 305 6.43 10.60 18.39
N GLY A 306 6.79 11.58 19.23
CA GLY A 306 7.46 12.80 18.76
C GLY A 306 8.72 12.49 17.95
N GLY A 307 8.85 13.10 16.78
CA GLY A 307 9.94 12.85 15.83
C GLY A 307 9.60 11.86 14.69
N ASP A 308 8.49 11.11 14.80
CA ASP A 308 8.00 10.28 13.68
C ASP A 308 7.23 11.09 12.63
N SER A 309 6.96 12.36 12.88
CA SER A 309 6.33 13.29 11.93
C SER A 309 7.00 13.20 10.57
N GLY A 310 6.19 12.97 9.54
CA GLY A 310 6.63 12.81 8.17
C GLY A 310 6.76 11.36 7.74
N SER A 311 6.66 10.37 8.64
CA SER A 311 6.74 8.94 8.27
C SER A 311 5.61 8.54 7.32
N LEU A 312 5.96 7.79 6.27
CA LEU A 312 4.97 7.15 5.40
C LEU A 312 4.31 5.99 6.15
N ILE A 313 2.99 5.99 6.14
CA ILE A 313 2.15 4.91 6.65
C ILE A 313 1.65 4.11 5.45
N VAL A 314 1.83 2.79 5.54
CA VAL A 314 1.50 1.83 4.49
C VAL A 314 0.58 0.74 5.02
N THR A 315 -0.04 -0.05 4.14
CA THR A 315 -0.79 -1.25 4.51
C THR A 315 0.09 -2.22 5.31
N ASP A 316 -0.49 -2.85 6.34
CA ASP A 316 0.20 -3.87 7.13
C ASP A 316 0.08 -5.26 6.51
N ASP A 317 0.59 -5.37 5.30
CA ASP A 317 0.67 -6.59 4.52
C ASP A 317 2.00 -6.64 3.74
N ALA A 318 2.15 -7.62 2.86
CA ALA A 318 3.36 -7.77 2.05
C ALA A 318 3.48 -6.71 0.94
N THR A 319 2.38 -6.04 0.57
CA THR A 319 2.40 -5.08 -0.54
C THR A 319 2.86 -3.71 -0.08
N ALA A 320 2.61 -3.33 1.19
CA ALA A 320 3.02 -2.05 1.74
C ALA A 320 2.59 -0.87 0.85
N ASN A 321 1.33 -0.87 0.43
CA ASN A 321 0.74 0.21 -0.34
C ASN A 321 0.68 1.49 0.50
N PRO A 322 1.07 2.67 -0.03
CA PRO A 322 0.91 3.95 0.64
C PRO A 322 -0.55 4.23 1.02
N VAL A 323 -0.75 4.70 2.26
CA VAL A 323 -2.07 5.05 2.81
C VAL A 323 -2.09 6.46 3.38
N ALA A 324 -1.08 6.83 4.18
CA ALA A 324 -1.12 8.10 4.89
C ALA A 324 0.27 8.68 5.14
N LEU A 325 0.31 9.98 5.47
CA LEU A 325 1.51 10.68 5.93
C LEU A 325 1.28 11.14 7.38
N LEU A 326 2.06 10.59 8.31
CA LEU A 326 1.96 10.95 9.72
C LEU A 326 2.33 12.43 9.94
N PHE A 327 1.57 13.17 10.75
CA PHE A 327 1.97 14.54 11.12
C PHE A 327 1.72 14.93 12.57
N ALA A 328 0.80 14.27 13.27
CA ALA A 328 0.47 14.60 14.65
C ALA A 328 0.05 13.36 15.45
N GLY A 329 -0.08 13.51 16.77
CA GLY A 329 -0.53 12.44 17.65
C GLY A 329 -0.61 12.88 19.11
N SER A 330 -1.12 11.98 19.94
CA SER A 330 -1.22 12.09 21.40
C SER A 330 -0.77 10.79 22.05
N SER A 331 -0.90 10.68 23.37
CA SER A 331 -0.67 9.42 24.09
C SER A 331 -1.66 8.30 23.73
N THR A 332 -2.77 8.62 23.06
CA THR A 332 -3.85 7.67 22.77
C THR A 332 -3.98 7.32 21.30
N GLN A 333 -3.62 8.23 20.38
CA GLN A 333 -3.86 8.05 18.95
C GLN A 333 -2.87 8.85 18.10
N THR A 334 -2.70 8.44 16.85
CA THR A 334 -1.95 9.14 15.82
C THR A 334 -2.92 9.78 14.83
N ILE A 335 -2.59 10.97 14.35
CA ILE A 335 -3.33 11.67 13.30
C ILE A 335 -2.45 11.72 12.04
N ALA A 336 -3.02 11.32 10.91
CA ALA A 336 -2.31 11.24 9.65
C ALA A 336 -3.11 11.89 8.51
N ASN A 337 -2.37 12.53 7.60
CA ASN A 337 -2.91 13.08 6.37
C ASN A 337 -3.17 11.94 5.38
N ARG A 338 -4.23 12.04 4.57
CA ARG A 338 -4.41 11.13 3.44
C ARG A 338 -3.27 11.29 2.42
N ILE A 339 -2.69 10.18 1.97
CA ILE A 339 -1.51 10.24 1.09
C ILE A 339 -1.85 10.70 -0.32
N ASP A 340 -3.04 10.37 -0.83
CA ASP A 340 -3.52 10.77 -2.15
C ASP A 340 -3.55 12.30 -2.33
N LEU A 341 -4.12 13.02 -1.36
CA LEU A 341 -4.17 14.49 -1.37
C LEU A 341 -2.77 15.11 -1.40
N VAL A 342 -1.82 14.51 -0.67
CA VAL A 342 -0.43 14.97 -0.61
C VAL A 342 0.27 14.77 -1.95
N LEU A 343 0.19 13.55 -2.51
CA LEU A 343 0.85 13.17 -3.76
C LEU A 343 0.29 13.97 -4.95
N ASN A 344 -1.03 14.11 -5.03
CA ASN A 344 -1.70 14.86 -6.08
C ASN A 344 -1.37 16.36 -6.03
N TYR A 345 -1.30 16.97 -4.84
CA TYR A 345 -0.96 18.37 -4.71
C TYR A 345 0.45 18.69 -5.25
N PHE A 346 1.41 17.79 -5.04
CA PHE A 346 2.77 17.97 -5.54
C PHE A 346 2.98 17.41 -6.95
N GLY A 347 2.01 16.66 -7.51
CA GLY A 347 2.15 16.00 -8.81
C GLY A 347 3.25 14.95 -8.82
N VAL A 348 3.40 14.20 -7.73
CA VAL A 348 4.45 13.18 -7.54
C VAL A 348 3.84 11.84 -7.16
N ARG A 349 4.60 10.76 -7.36
CA ARG A 349 4.26 9.42 -6.88
C ARG A 349 5.36 8.87 -5.99
N VAL A 350 5.03 7.89 -5.13
CA VAL A 350 6.03 7.15 -4.37
C VAL A 350 6.93 6.38 -5.35
N ASP A 351 8.25 6.52 -5.22
CA ASP A 351 9.24 5.77 -6.00
C ASP A 351 9.40 4.35 -5.41
N GLY A 352 8.30 3.62 -5.37
CA GLY A 352 8.21 2.29 -4.77
C GLY A 352 8.45 1.15 -5.75
N ALA A 353 8.30 -0.07 -5.28
CA ALA A 353 8.22 -1.24 -6.15
C ALA A 353 7.07 -1.05 -7.14
N ALA A 354 7.27 -1.47 -8.39
CA ALA A 354 6.17 -1.57 -9.32
C ALA A 354 5.08 -2.46 -8.69
N PRO A 355 3.79 -2.16 -8.87
CA PRO A 355 2.74 -3.07 -8.45
C PRO A 355 3.07 -4.44 -9.04
N PRO A 356 2.89 -5.55 -8.29
CA PRO A 356 3.04 -6.85 -8.89
C PRO A 356 2.21 -6.86 -10.18
N PRO A 357 2.78 -7.36 -11.31
CA PRO A 357 1.98 -7.50 -12.53
C PRO A 357 0.69 -8.22 -12.15
N PRO A 358 -0.48 -7.84 -12.72
CA PRO A 358 -1.71 -8.57 -12.46
C PRO A 358 -1.39 -10.06 -12.60
N PRO A 359 -1.82 -10.90 -11.64
CA PRO A 359 -1.46 -12.30 -11.64
C PRO A 359 -1.68 -12.83 -13.06
N PRO A 360 -0.72 -13.60 -13.62
CA PRO A 360 -0.93 -14.19 -14.94
C PRO A 360 -2.32 -14.83 -14.89
N PRO A 361 -3.18 -14.61 -15.90
CA PRO A 361 -4.53 -15.17 -15.89
C PRO A 361 -4.38 -16.63 -15.46
N PRO A 362 -5.12 -17.07 -14.43
CA PRO A 362 -4.93 -18.40 -13.87
C PRO A 362 -4.85 -19.37 -15.03
N THR A 363 -3.81 -20.21 -15.08
CA THR A 363 -3.75 -21.32 -16.03
C THR A 363 -5.13 -21.95 -16.00
N PRO A 364 -5.88 -22.02 -17.11
CA PRO A 364 -7.30 -22.32 -17.07
C PRO A 364 -7.49 -23.65 -16.36
N VAL A 365 -7.87 -23.55 -15.08
CA VAL A 365 -8.42 -24.66 -14.34
C VAL A 365 -9.88 -24.60 -14.70
N THR A 366 -10.33 -25.61 -15.45
CA THR A 366 -11.74 -25.79 -15.80
C THR A 366 -12.48 -26.12 -14.52
N ASP A 367 -12.80 -25.10 -13.73
CA ASP A 367 -13.64 -25.25 -12.55
C ASP A 367 -15.08 -24.97 -12.97
N ILE A 368 -15.84 -26.05 -13.18
CA ILE A 368 -17.25 -25.99 -13.52
C ILE A 368 -18.02 -25.71 -12.22
N ALA A 369 -18.40 -24.46 -12.00
CA ALA A 369 -19.33 -24.12 -10.91
C ALA A 369 -20.77 -24.50 -11.31
N ILE A 370 -21.33 -25.51 -10.63
CA ILE A 370 -22.74 -25.92 -10.76
C ILE A 370 -23.62 -24.96 -9.94
N THR A 371 -24.45 -24.15 -10.60
CA THR A 371 -25.26 -23.13 -9.89
C THR A 371 -26.66 -23.61 -9.46
N SER A 372 -27.21 -24.67 -10.05
CA SER A 372 -28.38 -25.37 -9.49
C SER A 372 -28.57 -26.75 -10.13
N VAL A 373 -29.23 -27.65 -9.39
CA VAL A 373 -29.59 -29.00 -9.80
C VAL A 373 -31.09 -29.18 -9.58
N ALA A 374 -31.85 -29.52 -10.63
CA ALA A 374 -33.27 -29.80 -10.53
C ALA A 374 -33.55 -31.28 -10.85
N ALA A 375 -34.27 -31.95 -9.95
CA ALA A 375 -34.74 -33.33 -10.11
C ALA A 375 -36.23 -33.44 -9.69
N PRO A 376 -36.98 -34.43 -10.22
CA PRO A 376 -38.37 -34.68 -9.83
C PRO A 376 -38.49 -35.07 -8.34
N GLY A 377 -39.52 -34.55 -7.65
CA GLY A 377 -39.69 -34.75 -6.19
C GLY A 377 -40.05 -36.17 -5.74
N ALA A 378 -40.42 -37.08 -6.65
CA ALA A 378 -40.61 -38.51 -6.40
C ALA A 378 -40.47 -39.31 -7.70
N VAL A 379 -39.93 -40.54 -7.62
CA VAL A 379 -39.72 -41.44 -8.76
C VAL A 379 -40.05 -42.89 -8.37
N THR A 380 -40.53 -43.67 -9.33
CA THR A 380 -40.82 -45.11 -9.16
C THR A 380 -39.52 -45.94 -9.22
N GLN A 381 -39.44 -46.99 -8.38
CA GLN A 381 -38.26 -47.85 -8.33
C GLN A 381 -38.02 -48.54 -9.69
N GLY A 382 -36.87 -48.26 -10.30
CA GLY A 382 -36.50 -48.74 -11.63
C GLY A 382 -36.62 -47.71 -12.77
N ALA A 383 -37.11 -46.50 -12.52
CA ALA A 383 -37.19 -45.43 -13.52
C ALA A 383 -35.85 -44.68 -13.68
N THR A 384 -35.50 -44.32 -14.91
CA THR A 384 -34.37 -43.43 -15.22
C THR A 384 -34.78 -41.98 -14.95
N VAL A 385 -33.98 -41.26 -14.15
CA VAL A 385 -34.28 -39.88 -13.73
C VAL A 385 -33.38 -38.91 -14.49
N ASN A 386 -33.98 -37.90 -15.13
CA ASN A 386 -33.24 -36.81 -15.76
C ASN A 386 -32.99 -35.71 -14.71
N VAL A 387 -31.71 -35.42 -14.49
CA VAL A 387 -31.25 -34.34 -13.61
C VAL A 387 -30.77 -33.20 -14.50
N ASN A 388 -31.41 -32.03 -14.41
CA ASN A 388 -31.03 -30.88 -15.22
C ASN A 388 -30.02 -30.01 -14.46
N VAL A 389 -28.90 -29.72 -15.11
CA VAL A 389 -27.83 -28.83 -14.63
C VAL A 389 -27.73 -27.65 -15.60
N THR A 390 -27.68 -26.41 -15.09
CA THR A 390 -27.67 -25.18 -15.89
C THR A 390 -26.38 -24.39 -15.71
N VAL A 391 -25.75 -23.96 -16.82
CA VAL A 391 -24.60 -23.01 -16.92
C VAL A 391 -24.82 -22.12 -18.16
N LYS A 392 -24.53 -20.78 -18.16
CA LYS A 392 -24.68 -19.96 -19.40
C LYS A 392 -23.83 -18.65 -19.52
N ASN A 393 -23.45 -18.36 -20.80
CA ASN A 393 -22.62 -17.29 -21.41
C ASN A 393 -23.40 -16.43 -22.48
N VAL A 394 -22.78 -15.39 -23.08
CA VAL A 394 -23.11 -14.70 -24.36
C VAL A 394 -21.91 -14.82 -25.32
N GLY A 395 -22.15 -15.04 -26.62
CA GLY A 395 -21.09 -15.27 -27.60
C GLY A 395 -21.28 -14.44 -28.86
N ASN A 396 -20.33 -13.56 -29.14
CA ASN A 396 -20.16 -12.72 -30.33
C ASN A 396 -21.12 -11.54 -30.58
N LEU A 397 -20.55 -10.41 -31.02
CA LEU A 397 -21.21 -9.16 -31.40
C LEU A 397 -20.69 -8.71 -32.77
N ASP A 398 -21.51 -8.74 -33.82
CA ASP A 398 -21.08 -8.44 -35.19
C ASP A 398 -21.68 -7.12 -35.69
N GLY A 399 -20.82 -6.15 -36.02
CA GLY A 399 -21.22 -4.78 -36.34
C GLY A 399 -21.17 -4.47 -37.84
N SER A 400 -22.24 -3.90 -38.39
CA SER A 400 -22.28 -3.44 -39.78
C SER A 400 -22.86 -2.03 -39.92
N ALA A 401 -22.50 -1.34 -41.01
CA ALA A 401 -22.97 0.02 -41.27
C ALA A 401 -23.45 0.17 -42.72
N SER A 402 -24.52 0.94 -42.92
CA SER A 402 -25.10 1.19 -44.25
C SER A 402 -25.39 2.68 -44.47
N ARG A 403 -25.16 3.17 -45.70
CA ARG A 403 -25.50 4.56 -46.07
C ARG A 403 -26.98 4.65 -46.40
N ASN A 404 -27.67 5.65 -45.84
CA ASN A 404 -29.06 5.94 -46.18
C ASN A 404 -29.12 7.09 -47.19
N GLY A 405 -30.20 7.18 -47.97
CA GLY A 405 -30.50 8.37 -48.77
C GLY A 405 -30.68 9.60 -47.86
N GLY A 406 -30.23 10.78 -48.31
CA GLY A 406 -30.42 12.04 -47.57
C GLY A 406 -29.33 12.43 -46.56
N GLY A 407 -28.15 11.82 -46.61
CA GLY A 407 -26.99 12.26 -45.80
C GLY A 407 -26.92 11.69 -44.39
N THR A 408 -27.57 10.56 -44.14
CA THR A 408 -27.47 9.78 -42.90
C THR A 408 -26.94 8.37 -43.17
N TRP A 409 -26.60 7.64 -42.12
CA TRP A 409 -26.19 6.24 -42.18
C TRP A 409 -26.82 5.48 -41.02
N SER A 410 -26.87 4.16 -41.08
CA SER A 410 -27.40 3.29 -40.03
C SER A 410 -26.31 2.36 -39.51
N ALA A 411 -26.32 2.11 -38.21
CA ALA A 411 -25.51 1.08 -37.57
C ALA A 411 -26.41 -0.10 -37.18
N THR A 412 -25.99 -1.32 -37.53
CA THR A 412 -26.70 -2.56 -37.21
C THR A 412 -25.73 -3.47 -36.48
N VAL A 413 -26.13 -4.01 -35.33
CA VAL A 413 -25.36 -5.03 -34.62
C VAL A 413 -26.17 -6.30 -34.56
N GLU A 414 -25.59 -7.39 -35.03
CA GLU A 414 -26.09 -8.74 -34.79
C GLU A 414 -25.43 -9.28 -33.52
N ILE A 415 -26.25 -9.77 -32.60
CA ILE A 415 -25.81 -10.25 -31.29
C ILE A 415 -26.11 -11.73 -31.24
N THR A 416 -25.09 -12.54 -31.06
CA THR A 416 -25.24 -13.98 -30.89
C THR A 416 -25.24 -14.33 -29.40
N VAL A 417 -26.08 -15.29 -29.00
CA VAL A 417 -26.11 -15.81 -27.63
C VAL A 417 -25.98 -17.31 -27.70
N VAL A 418 -24.91 -17.85 -27.13
CA VAL A 418 -24.64 -19.28 -27.10
C VAL A 418 -24.73 -19.84 -25.67
N ASP A 419 -24.85 -21.15 -25.55
CA ASP A 419 -24.65 -21.85 -24.28
C ASP A 419 -23.18 -22.24 -24.06
N ALA A 420 -22.90 -22.94 -22.96
CA ALA A 420 -21.55 -23.36 -22.59
C ALA A 420 -20.88 -24.29 -23.62
N ASN A 421 -21.64 -24.89 -24.55
CA ASN A 421 -21.12 -25.75 -25.62
C ASN A 421 -21.01 -25.02 -26.97
N ASN A 422 -21.11 -23.68 -26.98
CA ASN A 422 -21.19 -22.86 -28.18
C ASN A 422 -22.42 -23.17 -29.07
N THR A 423 -23.51 -23.68 -28.48
CA THR A 423 -24.75 -23.90 -29.22
C THR A 423 -25.61 -22.64 -29.18
N PRO A 424 -26.15 -22.14 -30.31
CA PRO A 424 -26.98 -20.94 -30.32
C PRO A 424 -28.27 -21.09 -29.48
N VAL A 425 -28.65 -20.02 -28.77
CA VAL A 425 -29.78 -20.01 -27.83
C VAL A 425 -30.84 -19.00 -28.24
N ASN A 426 -32.03 -19.49 -28.59
CA ASN A 426 -33.22 -18.67 -28.86
C ASN A 426 -33.98 -18.32 -27.57
N GLY A 427 -34.68 -17.17 -27.57
CA GLY A 427 -35.52 -16.69 -26.48
C GLY A 427 -34.79 -15.91 -25.38
N ALA A 428 -33.53 -15.53 -25.59
CA ALA A 428 -32.79 -14.67 -24.67
C ALA A 428 -33.06 -13.20 -25.00
N VAL A 429 -33.49 -12.42 -24.00
CA VAL A 429 -33.72 -10.98 -24.15
C VAL A 429 -32.41 -10.25 -23.86
N VAL A 430 -31.89 -9.55 -24.86
CA VAL A 430 -30.67 -8.76 -24.80
C VAL A 430 -31.04 -7.29 -24.69
N VAL A 431 -30.46 -6.59 -23.71
CA VAL A 431 -30.58 -5.14 -23.54
C VAL A 431 -29.21 -4.51 -23.81
N GLY A 432 -29.18 -3.55 -24.73
CA GLY A 432 -27.99 -2.83 -25.16
C GLY A 432 -28.12 -1.32 -24.95
N HIS A 433 -26.98 -0.65 -24.86
CA HIS A 433 -26.87 0.80 -24.73
C HIS A 433 -26.01 1.36 -25.85
N TRP A 434 -26.57 2.30 -26.61
CA TRP A 434 -25.85 3.03 -27.65
C TRP A 434 -25.15 4.25 -27.07
N SER A 435 -23.91 4.51 -27.50
CA SER A 435 -23.10 5.63 -26.98
C SER A 435 -23.62 7.03 -27.34
N ILE A 436 -24.69 7.12 -28.12
CA ILE A 436 -25.30 8.38 -28.58
C ILE A 436 -26.82 8.26 -28.39
N ILE A 437 -27.46 9.38 -28.03
CA ILE A 437 -28.92 9.45 -27.87
C ILE A 437 -29.58 9.64 -29.24
N GLY A 438 -30.64 8.87 -29.52
CA GLY A 438 -31.46 9.02 -30.71
C GLY A 438 -32.50 7.91 -30.83
N LEU A 439 -33.21 7.86 -31.96
CA LEU A 439 -34.13 6.77 -32.26
C LEU A 439 -33.31 5.51 -32.58
N ASN A 440 -33.44 4.47 -31.77
CA ASN A 440 -32.77 3.19 -31.94
C ASN A 440 -33.57 2.06 -31.28
N SER A 441 -33.23 0.82 -31.60
CA SER A 441 -33.61 -0.33 -30.78
C SER A 441 -32.52 -0.61 -29.76
N ASN A 442 -32.88 -0.65 -28.49
CA ASN A 442 -32.01 -0.95 -27.36
C ASN A 442 -32.27 -2.33 -26.74
N THR A 443 -33.23 -3.09 -27.28
CA THR A 443 -33.61 -4.42 -26.80
C THR A 443 -33.94 -5.32 -27.99
N CYS A 444 -33.51 -6.58 -27.96
CA CYS A 444 -33.89 -7.61 -28.93
C CYS A 444 -33.98 -8.98 -28.27
N THR A 445 -34.75 -9.91 -28.85
CA THR A 445 -34.81 -11.30 -28.37
C THR A 445 -34.18 -12.23 -29.39
N THR A 446 -33.28 -13.13 -28.96
CA THR A 446 -32.64 -14.09 -29.85
C THR A 446 -33.63 -15.06 -30.47
N GLY A 447 -33.45 -15.36 -31.75
CA GLY A 447 -34.35 -16.24 -32.51
C GLY A 447 -35.58 -15.56 -33.11
N GLU A 448 -35.82 -14.29 -32.78
CA GLU A 448 -36.78 -13.48 -33.52
C GLU A 448 -36.32 -13.28 -34.98
N LEU A 449 -37.28 -13.05 -35.89
CA LEU A 449 -37.04 -12.89 -37.33
C LEU A 449 -36.36 -14.11 -38.01
N GLY A 450 -36.38 -15.29 -37.37
CA GLY A 450 -35.82 -16.52 -37.91
C GLY A 450 -34.32 -16.70 -37.67
N GLY A 451 -33.70 -15.88 -36.81
CA GLY A 451 -32.31 -16.05 -36.38
C GLY A 451 -32.08 -17.38 -35.64
N ASN A 452 -30.85 -17.88 -35.66
CA ASN A 452 -30.45 -19.06 -34.87
C ASN A 452 -29.52 -18.62 -33.74
N GLY A 453 -30.10 -18.33 -32.59
CA GLY A 453 -29.45 -17.76 -31.41
C GLY A 453 -28.99 -16.32 -31.57
N THR A 454 -29.43 -15.63 -32.63
CA THR A 454 -29.05 -14.25 -32.93
C THR A 454 -30.22 -13.29 -32.75
N CYS A 455 -29.94 -12.04 -32.43
CA CYS A 455 -30.88 -10.93 -32.57
C CYS A 455 -30.19 -9.65 -33.06
N ILE A 456 -30.98 -8.72 -33.60
CA ILE A 456 -30.44 -7.53 -34.26
C ILE A 456 -30.85 -6.26 -33.50
N MET A 457 -29.89 -5.38 -33.26
CA MET A 457 -30.14 -4.00 -32.82
C MET A 457 -29.75 -3.00 -33.91
N LEU A 458 -30.64 -2.04 -34.18
CA LEU A 458 -30.49 -1.03 -35.21
C LEU A 458 -30.52 0.38 -34.61
N PHE A 459 -29.56 1.20 -35.02
CA PHE A 459 -29.61 2.66 -34.88
C PHE A 459 -29.83 3.29 -36.26
N PRO A 460 -31.08 3.60 -36.63
CA PRO A 460 -31.36 4.25 -37.90
C PRO A 460 -30.99 5.73 -37.89
N SER A 461 -30.54 6.24 -39.04
CA SER A 461 -30.45 7.69 -39.32
C SER A 461 -29.42 8.50 -38.51
N LEU A 462 -28.23 7.94 -38.27
CA LEU A 462 -27.08 8.67 -37.74
C LEU A 462 -26.65 9.77 -38.72
N LYS A 463 -26.41 10.99 -38.20
CA LYS A 463 -25.94 12.13 -39.01
C LYS A 463 -24.56 11.82 -39.60
N ARG A 464 -24.27 12.31 -40.81
CA ARG A 464 -22.94 12.16 -41.45
C ARG A 464 -21.79 12.71 -40.61
N SER A 465 -22.05 13.66 -39.71
CA SER A 465 -21.06 14.20 -38.77
C SER A 465 -20.63 13.20 -37.69
N VAL A 466 -21.44 12.16 -37.41
CA VAL A 466 -21.10 11.09 -36.47
C VAL A 466 -20.15 10.12 -37.17
N ALA A 467 -18.91 10.02 -36.67
CA ALA A 467 -17.86 9.19 -37.27
C ALA A 467 -17.94 7.71 -36.84
N ALA A 468 -18.46 7.45 -35.65
CA ALA A 468 -18.64 6.12 -35.09
C ALA A 468 -19.73 6.12 -34.00
N VAL A 469 -20.27 4.95 -33.68
CA VAL A 469 -21.16 4.72 -32.53
C VAL A 469 -20.78 3.39 -31.88
N ASN A 470 -20.87 3.30 -30.56
CA ASN A 470 -20.65 2.04 -29.84
C ASN A 470 -21.99 1.47 -29.37
N LEU A 471 -22.13 0.15 -29.39
CA LEU A 471 -23.18 -0.58 -28.70
C LEU A 471 -22.55 -1.41 -27.58
N THR A 472 -23.03 -1.24 -26.35
CA THR A 472 -22.62 -2.04 -25.19
C THR A 472 -23.77 -2.90 -24.70
N VAL A 473 -23.58 -4.20 -24.57
CA VAL A 473 -24.55 -5.12 -23.96
C VAL A 473 -24.60 -4.88 -22.46
N VAL A 474 -25.75 -4.41 -21.98
CA VAL A 474 -26.00 -4.12 -20.57
C VAL A 474 -26.42 -5.38 -19.83
N SER A 475 -27.35 -6.16 -20.40
CA SER A 475 -27.82 -7.40 -19.76
C SER A 475 -28.35 -8.39 -20.77
N VAL A 476 -28.28 -9.67 -20.44
CA VAL A 476 -28.95 -10.75 -21.15
C VAL A 476 -29.76 -11.55 -20.15
N THR A 477 -31.04 -11.74 -20.42
CA THR A 477 -31.97 -12.41 -19.50
C THR A 477 -32.72 -13.52 -20.22
N MET A 478 -32.88 -14.65 -19.55
CA MET A 478 -33.67 -15.79 -20.04
C MET A 478 -34.14 -16.62 -18.84
N ALA A 479 -35.41 -17.00 -18.82
CA ALA A 479 -35.95 -17.81 -17.73
C ALA A 479 -35.16 -19.11 -17.55
N GLY A 480 -34.78 -19.40 -16.31
CA GLY A 480 -34.03 -20.61 -15.96
C GLY A 480 -32.56 -20.61 -16.37
N ARG A 481 -32.00 -19.49 -16.84
CA ARG A 481 -30.58 -19.35 -17.16
C ARG A 481 -29.99 -18.06 -16.58
N THR A 482 -28.76 -18.14 -16.05
CA THR A 482 -28.02 -17.00 -15.53
C THR A 482 -27.00 -16.54 -16.56
N TYR A 483 -26.87 -15.24 -16.77
CA TYR A 483 -25.86 -14.65 -17.64
C TYR A 483 -24.61 -14.28 -16.84
N ASP A 484 -23.45 -14.81 -17.24
CA ASP A 484 -22.15 -14.41 -16.73
C ASP A 484 -21.39 -13.60 -17.80
N ARG A 485 -21.14 -12.32 -17.52
CA ARG A 485 -20.46 -11.40 -18.43
C ARG A 485 -18.96 -11.68 -18.54
N THR A 486 -18.35 -12.33 -17.55
CA THR A 486 -16.90 -12.61 -17.56
C THR A 486 -16.50 -13.66 -18.60
N LEU A 487 -17.47 -14.42 -19.11
CA LEU A 487 -17.28 -15.47 -20.11
C LEU A 487 -17.53 -14.99 -21.54
N ASN A 488 -17.89 -13.72 -21.72
CA ASN A 488 -18.10 -13.14 -23.04
C ASN A 488 -16.84 -13.29 -23.89
N HIS A 489 -17.03 -13.79 -25.10
CA HIS A 489 -15.94 -14.02 -26.03
C HIS A 489 -16.32 -13.54 -27.42
N ASP A 490 -15.29 -13.16 -28.16
CA ASP A 490 -15.35 -12.71 -29.53
C ASP A 490 -14.37 -13.56 -30.36
N PRO A 491 -14.90 -14.43 -31.25
CA PRO A 491 -14.09 -15.29 -32.10
C PRO A 491 -13.32 -14.58 -33.22
N ASP A 492 -13.76 -13.41 -33.69
CA ASP A 492 -13.17 -12.74 -34.86
C ASP A 492 -12.43 -11.43 -34.53
N GLY A 493 -12.62 -10.92 -33.30
CA GLY A 493 -11.82 -9.87 -32.68
C GLY A 493 -12.23 -8.45 -33.09
N ASP A 494 -13.44 -8.26 -33.62
CA ASP A 494 -13.97 -6.95 -33.98
C ASP A 494 -14.60 -6.17 -32.79
N SER A 495 -14.74 -6.85 -31.65
CA SER A 495 -15.32 -6.40 -30.40
C SER A 495 -14.50 -6.87 -29.19
N ASN A 496 -14.99 -6.61 -27.98
CA ASN A 496 -14.44 -7.19 -26.74
C ASN A 496 -15.42 -8.19 -26.09
N GLY A 497 -16.34 -8.75 -26.88
CA GLY A 497 -17.41 -9.64 -26.43
C GLY A 497 -18.55 -8.96 -25.66
N THR A 498 -18.43 -7.67 -25.30
CA THR A 498 -19.47 -6.92 -24.57
C THR A 498 -19.82 -5.59 -25.23
N THR A 499 -18.88 -4.96 -25.92
CA THR A 499 -19.05 -3.69 -26.63
C THR A 499 -18.42 -3.80 -28.02
N ILE A 500 -19.14 -3.30 -29.02
CA ILE A 500 -18.66 -3.17 -30.39
C ILE A 500 -18.71 -1.71 -30.84
N LYS A 501 -17.73 -1.30 -31.63
CA LYS A 501 -17.62 0.03 -32.24
C LYS A 501 -17.91 -0.05 -33.74
N ILE A 502 -18.98 0.62 -34.17
CA ILE A 502 -19.39 0.67 -35.57
C ILE A 502 -18.90 1.97 -36.17
N LEU A 503 -18.08 1.88 -37.22
CA LEU A 503 -17.58 3.03 -37.96
C LEU A 503 -18.57 3.44 -39.06
N LYS A 504 -18.64 4.74 -39.33
CA LYS A 504 -19.42 5.27 -40.46
C LYS A 504 -18.87 4.70 -41.78
N PRO A 505 -19.75 4.27 -42.72
CA PRO A 505 -19.36 3.71 -44.02
C PRO A 505 -18.94 4.77 -45.05
#